data_AF-A0A3B8P1R8-F1
#
_entry.id   AF-A0A3B8P1R8-F1
#
_cell.length_a   1.000
_cell.length_b   1.000
_cell.length_c   1.000
_cell.angle_alpha   90.00
_cell.angle_beta   90.00
_cell.angle_gamma   90.00
#
_symmetry.space_group_name_H-M   'P 1'
#
loop_
_entity.id
_entity.type
_entity.pdbx_description
1 polymer ?
#
loop_
_entity_poly.entity_id
_entity_poly.type
_entity_poly.pdbx_seq_one_letter_code
_entity_poly.pdbx_strand_id
1 'polypeptide(L)'
;MKSIIIKGNFSIKKFLGILLAAVLCLGFAACGEKQAPNVIDDMVKEYDDTTDYSDFLGAWTSEEAGYLEANLAEENSVIFEIYLGDNQAASAYMQYVEKYGYVYAYNDLDGKGYRCSFDENGALTVESFGTFTKLDETDEY
;
A
#
# COMPACT_ATOMS: atom_id res chain seq x y z
N MET A 1 -59.82 -28.55 -20.07
CA MET A 1 -58.57 -27.93 -19.62
C MET A 1 -57.66 -29.06 -19.13
N LYS A 2 -56.56 -29.38 -19.83
CA LYS A 2 -55.61 -30.44 -19.42
C LYS A 2 -54.39 -29.78 -18.78
N SER A 3 -54.13 -30.07 -17.50
CA SER A 3 -52.88 -29.70 -16.84
C SER A 3 -51.77 -30.69 -17.20
N ILE A 4 -50.65 -30.16 -17.68
CA ILE A 4 -49.42 -30.91 -17.94
C ILE A 4 -48.62 -30.94 -16.64
N ILE A 5 -48.34 -32.14 -16.13
CA ILE A 5 -47.43 -32.36 -15.00
C ILE A 5 -46.12 -32.88 -15.58
N ILE A 6 -45.05 -32.09 -15.46
CA ILE A 6 -43.70 -32.48 -15.87
C ILE A 6 -43.08 -33.33 -14.75
N LYS A 7 -42.92 -34.63 -14.97
CA LYS A 7 -42.15 -35.51 -14.07
C LYS A 7 -40.66 -35.42 -14.40
N GLY A 8 -39.89 -34.68 -13.60
CA GLY A 8 -38.43 -34.65 -13.66
C GLY A 8 -37.84 -35.90 -13.02
N ASN A 9 -37.15 -36.73 -13.80
CA ASN A 9 -36.45 -37.92 -13.31
C ASN A 9 -35.02 -37.52 -12.89
N PHE A 10 -34.80 -37.21 -11.62
CA PHE A 10 -33.50 -36.72 -11.14
C PHE A 10 -32.62 -37.88 -10.64
N SER A 11 -31.53 -38.16 -11.36
CA SER A 11 -30.59 -39.23 -11.03
C SER A 11 -29.58 -38.78 -9.97
N ILE A 12 -29.61 -39.39 -8.78
CA ILE A 12 -28.77 -39.09 -7.61
C ILE A 12 -27.26 -39.07 -7.93
N LYS A 13 -26.79 -39.93 -8.84
CA LYS A 13 -25.37 -39.97 -9.28
C LYS A 13 -24.91 -38.68 -9.97
N LYS A 14 -25.83 -37.96 -10.65
CA LYS A 14 -25.53 -36.68 -11.31
C LYS A 14 -25.47 -35.52 -10.30
N PHE A 15 -26.31 -35.57 -9.27
CA PHE A 15 -26.23 -34.62 -8.16
C PHE A 15 -24.93 -34.75 -7.38
N LEU A 16 -24.48 -35.99 -7.10
CA LEU A 16 -23.26 -36.22 -6.33
C LEU A 16 -22.01 -35.71 -7.05
N GLY A 17 -21.94 -35.88 -8.38
CA GLY A 17 -20.84 -35.35 -9.19
C GLY A 17 -20.82 -33.82 -9.26
N ILE A 18 -22.00 -33.19 -9.35
CA ILE A 18 -22.13 -31.72 -9.34
C ILE A 18 -21.79 -31.14 -7.96
N LEU A 19 -22.21 -31.80 -6.88
CA LEU A 19 -21.91 -31.38 -5.51
C LEU A 19 -20.41 -31.47 -5.21
N LEU A 20 -19.75 -32.54 -5.65
CA LEU A 20 -18.31 -32.74 -5.46
C LEU A 20 -17.49 -31.72 -6.27
N ALA A 21 -17.91 -31.41 -7.50
CA ALA A 21 -17.29 -30.36 -8.30
C ALA A 21 -17.51 -28.96 -7.69
N ALA A 22 -18.70 -28.68 -7.15
CA ALA A 22 -19.00 -27.41 -6.48
C ALA A 22 -18.15 -27.21 -5.21
N VAL A 23 -18.00 -28.25 -4.37
CA VAL A 23 -17.13 -28.22 -3.17
C VAL A 23 -15.66 -28.00 -3.54
N LEU A 24 -15.20 -28.55 -4.67
CA LEU A 24 -13.83 -28.34 -5.17
C LEU A 24 -13.62 -26.90 -5.70
N CYS A 25 -14.61 -26.33 -6.37
CA CYS A 25 -14.57 -24.92 -6.82
C CYS A 25 -14.65 -23.91 -5.65
N LEU A 26 -15.29 -24.29 -4.54
CA LEU A 26 -15.37 -23.48 -3.32
C LEU A 26 -14.05 -23.46 -2.51
N GLY A 27 -13.11 -24.38 -2.77
CA GLY A 27 -11.82 -24.46 -2.08
C GLY A 27 -10.74 -23.51 -2.61
N PHE A 28 -10.96 -22.84 -3.74
CA PHE A 28 -9.97 -21.96 -4.39
C PHE A 28 -10.43 -20.50 -4.56
N ALA A 29 -11.57 -20.12 -3.99
CA ALA A 29 -11.95 -18.71 -3.86
C ALA A 29 -11.30 -18.06 -2.62
N ALA A 30 -10.00 -18.25 -2.47
CA ALA A 30 -9.16 -17.50 -1.54
C ALA A 30 -7.81 -17.17 -2.19
N CYS A 31 -7.82 -16.90 -3.51
CA CYS A 31 -6.78 -16.08 -4.12
C CYS A 31 -7.14 -14.62 -3.82
N GLY A 32 -7.14 -14.27 -2.53
CA GLY A 32 -6.99 -12.88 -2.15
C GLY A 32 -5.52 -12.60 -2.38
N GLU A 33 -5.17 -12.04 -3.54
CA GLU A 33 -3.93 -11.28 -3.64
C GLU A 33 -3.97 -10.32 -2.45
N LYS A 34 -3.17 -10.60 -1.41
CA LYS A 34 -3.08 -9.71 -0.27
C LYS A 34 -2.31 -8.51 -0.78
N GLN A 35 -3.03 -7.59 -1.40
CA GLN A 35 -2.49 -6.30 -1.79
C GLN A 35 -1.90 -5.68 -0.52
N ALA A 36 -0.66 -5.19 -0.64
CA ALA A 36 -0.03 -4.46 0.44
C ALA A 36 -0.99 -3.36 0.91
N PRO A 37 -1.23 -3.19 2.22
CA PRO A 37 -2.11 -2.15 2.70
C PRO A 37 -1.56 -0.77 2.31
N ASN A 38 -2.44 0.19 2.00
CA ASN A 38 -2.01 1.56 1.76
C ASN A 38 -1.56 2.24 3.07
N VAL A 39 -2.19 1.86 4.18
CA VAL A 39 -1.89 2.35 5.53
C VAL A 39 -1.86 1.16 6.50
N ILE A 40 -0.83 1.09 7.33
CA ILE A 40 -0.72 0.14 8.44
C ILE A 40 -1.03 0.91 9.73
N ASP A 41 -2.13 0.58 10.39
CA ASP A 41 -2.40 1.06 11.74
C ASP A 41 -1.52 0.28 12.75
N ASP A 42 -1.12 0.95 13.84
CA ASP A 42 -0.28 0.41 14.91
C ASP A 42 1.04 -0.21 14.39
N MET A 43 1.67 0.47 13.43
CA MET A 43 2.97 0.05 12.90
C MET A 43 4.04 0.22 13.99
N VAL A 44 4.95 -0.74 14.08
CA VAL A 44 6.06 -0.73 15.04
C VAL A 44 7.32 -0.28 14.33
N LYS A 45 8.01 0.69 14.93
CA LYS A 45 9.32 1.13 14.45
C LYS A 45 10.34 -0.01 14.57
N GLU A 46 11.01 -0.29 13.47
CA GLU A 46 12.16 -1.20 13.43
C GLU A 46 13.45 -0.37 13.48
N TYR A 47 14.38 -0.79 14.33
CA TYR A 47 15.63 -0.04 14.58
C TYR A 47 16.85 -0.64 13.87
N ASP A 48 16.74 -1.86 13.33
CA ASP A 48 17.83 -2.57 12.64
C ASP A 48 17.55 -2.69 11.14
N ASP A 49 17.05 -1.60 10.56
CA ASP A 49 16.78 -1.50 9.13
C ASP A 49 18.06 -1.07 8.38
N THR A 50 18.48 -1.88 7.41
CA THR A 50 19.68 -1.64 6.60
C THR A 50 19.34 -1.35 5.14
N THR A 51 18.07 -1.05 4.86
CA THR A 51 17.58 -0.72 3.51
C THR A 51 18.22 0.57 2.98
N ASP A 52 18.59 0.55 1.70
CA ASP A 52 19.06 1.75 0.99
C ASP A 52 17.87 2.62 0.60
N TYR A 53 17.83 3.84 1.12
CA TYR A 53 16.78 4.84 0.89
C TYR A 53 17.22 6.00 0.00
N SER A 54 18.38 5.89 -0.66
CA SER A 54 18.96 6.97 -1.47
C SER A 54 18.02 7.54 -2.53
N ASP A 55 17.18 6.71 -3.17
CA ASP A 55 16.20 7.16 -4.17
C ASP A 55 15.18 8.17 -3.62
N PHE A 56 14.87 8.06 -2.33
CA PHE A 56 13.88 8.90 -1.66
C PHE A 56 14.45 10.22 -1.16
N LEU A 57 15.76 10.35 -0.98
CA LEU A 57 16.40 11.55 -0.44
C LEU A 57 16.18 12.77 -1.34
N GLY A 58 16.07 13.94 -0.72
CA GLY A 58 15.96 15.24 -1.38
C GLY A 58 14.64 15.96 -1.13
N ALA A 59 14.45 17.04 -1.88
CA ALA A 59 13.27 17.89 -1.83
C ALA A 59 12.25 17.50 -2.91
N TRP A 60 10.97 17.51 -2.57
CA TRP A 60 9.88 17.08 -3.44
C TRP A 60 8.71 18.07 -3.35
N THR A 61 8.04 18.32 -4.47
CA THR A 61 6.92 19.28 -4.56
C THR A 61 5.69 18.67 -5.21
N SER A 62 4.53 19.20 -4.87
CA SER A 62 3.23 18.85 -5.43
C SER A 62 2.36 20.09 -5.46
N GLU A 63 1.81 20.44 -6.63
CA GLU A 63 0.88 21.56 -6.75
C GLU A 63 -0.42 21.33 -5.96
N GLU A 64 -0.77 20.06 -5.71
CA GLU A 64 -2.00 19.68 -5.00
C GLU A 64 -1.75 19.40 -3.51
N ALA A 65 -0.65 18.72 -3.16
CA ALA A 65 -0.38 18.30 -1.79
C ALA A 65 0.46 19.34 -1.01
N GLY A 66 1.51 19.90 -1.60
CA GLY A 66 2.47 20.77 -0.92
C GLY A 66 3.91 20.31 -1.11
N TYR A 67 4.68 20.24 -0.03
CA TYR A 67 6.13 19.99 -0.05
C TYR A 67 6.50 18.78 0.83
N LEU A 68 7.50 18.02 0.42
CA LEU A 68 8.07 16.92 1.18
C LEU A 68 9.59 17.01 1.14
N GLU A 69 10.22 16.86 2.30
CA GLU A 69 11.67 16.76 2.40
C GLU A 69 12.09 15.44 3.03
N ALA A 70 13.02 14.74 2.38
CA ALA A 70 13.53 13.46 2.79
C ALA A 70 15.02 13.55 3.10
N ASN A 71 15.36 13.48 4.38
CA ASN A 71 16.73 13.68 4.86
C ASN A 71 17.26 12.48 5.63
N LEU A 72 18.58 12.27 5.53
CA LEU A 72 19.29 11.34 6.40
C LEU A 72 19.25 11.85 7.85
N ALA A 73 18.91 10.94 8.75
CA ALA A 73 18.89 11.13 10.18
C ALA A 73 19.91 10.22 10.86
N GLU A 74 19.82 10.11 12.18
CA GLU A 74 20.70 9.23 12.96
C GLU A 74 20.57 7.76 12.50
N GLU A 75 21.68 7.02 12.63
CA GLU A 75 21.74 5.58 12.32
C GLU A 75 21.35 5.22 10.87
N ASN A 76 21.54 6.16 9.93
CA ASN A 76 21.14 6.03 8.52
C ASN A 76 19.62 5.89 8.29
N SER A 77 18.80 6.21 9.30
CA SER A 77 17.36 6.36 9.09
C SER A 77 17.09 7.52 8.13
N VAL A 78 16.02 7.45 7.36
CA VAL A 78 15.53 8.61 6.59
C VAL A 78 14.26 9.13 7.23
N ILE A 79 14.16 10.45 7.39
CA ILE A 79 12.98 11.15 7.90
C ILE A 79 12.32 11.89 6.74
N PHE A 80 11.01 11.71 6.61
CA PHE A 80 10.10 12.51 5.78
C PHE A 80 9.45 13.59 6.63
N GLU A 81 9.72 14.84 6.27
CA GLU A 81 8.93 15.98 6.72
C GLU A 81 7.95 16.36 5.61
N ILE A 82 6.65 16.21 5.89
CA ILE A 82 5.59 16.45 4.90
C ILE A 82 4.83 17.71 5.32
N TYR A 83 4.73 18.66 4.41
CA TYR A 83 4.06 19.95 4.59
C TYR A 83 2.90 20.09 3.61
N LEU A 84 1.68 20.26 4.14
CA LEU A 84 0.49 20.54 3.35
C LEU A 84 0.15 22.03 3.49
N GLY A 85 0.52 22.82 2.47
CA GLY A 85 0.62 24.27 2.60
C GLY A 85 1.67 24.66 3.66
N ASP A 86 1.32 25.57 4.57
CA ASP A 86 2.22 26.06 5.62
C ASP A 86 2.27 25.18 6.89
N ASN A 87 1.54 24.05 6.92
CA ASN A 87 1.44 23.20 8.10
C ASN A 87 2.24 21.90 7.90
N GLN A 88 3.08 21.55 8.89
CA GLN A 88 3.68 20.22 8.96
C GLN A 88 2.58 19.19 9.24
N ALA A 89 2.32 18.32 8.27
CA ALA A 89 1.29 17.30 8.33
C ALA A 89 1.82 15.99 8.91
N ALA A 90 3.09 15.67 8.69
CA ALA A 90 3.74 14.50 9.28
C ALA A 90 5.26 14.69 9.40
N SER A 91 5.83 14.00 10.39
CA SER A 91 7.27 13.75 10.53
C SER A 91 7.43 12.24 10.70
N ALA A 92 7.85 11.56 9.64
CA ALA A 92 7.77 10.11 9.55
C ALA A 92 9.12 9.47 9.23
N TYR A 93 9.40 8.31 9.81
CA TYR A 93 10.58 7.50 9.49
C TYR A 93 10.28 6.56 8.33
N MET A 94 11.20 6.45 7.39
CA MET A 94 11.11 5.42 6.38
C MET A 94 11.45 4.05 6.97
N GLN A 95 10.60 3.08 6.66
CA GLN A 95 10.81 1.71 7.09
C GLN A 95 10.30 0.72 6.05
N TYR A 96 11.17 -0.20 5.64
CA TYR A 96 10.84 -1.25 4.71
C TYR A 96 10.14 -2.39 5.46
N VAL A 97 8.95 -2.74 4.99
CA VAL A 97 8.17 -3.83 5.57
C VAL A 97 8.29 -5.05 4.67
N GLU A 98 9.22 -5.94 5.00
CA GLU A 98 9.56 -7.15 4.20
C GLU A 98 8.33 -7.97 3.82
N LYS A 99 7.38 -8.11 4.75
CA LYS A 99 6.11 -8.83 4.53
C LYS A 99 5.34 -8.34 3.31
N TYR A 100 5.42 -7.04 3.01
CA TYR A 100 4.68 -6.42 1.91
C TYR A 100 5.58 -6.05 0.73
N GLY A 101 6.90 -5.94 0.93
CA GLY A 101 7.82 -5.51 -0.11
C GLY A 101 7.71 -4.03 -0.45
N TYR A 102 7.29 -3.21 0.51
CA TYR A 102 7.14 -1.76 0.35
C TYR A 102 7.77 -1.02 1.52
N VAL A 103 8.21 0.19 1.23
CA VAL A 103 8.56 1.19 2.23
C VAL A 103 7.28 1.85 2.73
N TYR A 104 7.21 2.11 4.03
CA TYR A 104 6.17 2.92 4.65
C TYR A 104 6.82 4.09 5.38
N ALA A 105 6.26 5.29 5.22
CA ALA A 105 6.54 6.44 6.05
C ALA A 105 5.80 6.26 7.38
N TYR A 106 6.51 5.81 8.41
CA TYR A 106 6.00 5.57 9.75
C TYR A 106 6.01 6.84 10.61
N ASN A 107 4.83 7.34 10.97
CA ASN A 107 4.66 8.53 11.79
C ASN A 107 4.41 8.15 13.26
N ASP A 108 5.36 8.47 14.15
CA ASP A 108 5.26 8.17 15.58
C ASP A 108 4.06 8.84 16.27
N LEU A 109 3.59 9.98 15.74
CA LEU A 109 2.51 10.75 16.36
C LEU A 109 1.14 10.05 16.27
N ASP A 110 0.89 9.32 15.20
CA ASP A 110 -0.37 8.60 14.98
C ASP A 110 -0.20 7.07 14.96
N GLY A 111 1.04 6.57 15.02
CA GLY A 111 1.37 5.15 15.01
C GLY A 111 1.12 4.49 13.66
N LYS A 112 1.03 5.26 12.56
CA LYS A 112 0.68 4.73 11.24
C LYS A 112 1.85 4.70 10.29
N GLY A 113 1.91 3.64 9.50
CA GLY A 113 2.76 3.57 8.31
C GLY A 113 1.97 3.90 7.06
N TYR A 114 2.45 4.86 6.27
CA TYR A 114 1.86 5.26 5.00
C TYR A 114 2.70 4.73 3.85
N ARG A 115 2.15 3.88 2.97
CA ARG A 115 2.93 3.22 1.91
C ARG A 115 3.52 4.26 0.97
N CYS A 116 4.79 4.07 0.62
CA CYS A 116 5.51 4.85 -0.37
C CYS A 116 5.66 4.05 -1.66
N SER A 117 5.47 4.68 -2.81
CA SER A 117 5.69 4.07 -4.12
C SER A 117 6.10 5.10 -5.16
N PHE A 118 7.01 4.71 -6.06
CA PHE A 118 7.36 5.49 -7.24
C PHE A 118 6.51 5.09 -8.44
N ASP A 119 6.11 6.07 -9.25
CA ASP A 119 5.56 5.82 -10.58
C ASP A 119 6.67 5.65 -11.64
N GLU A 120 6.28 5.48 -12.91
CA GLU A 120 7.21 5.31 -14.03
C GLU A 120 8.09 6.54 -14.34
N ASN A 121 7.67 7.72 -13.87
CA ASN A 121 8.39 8.99 -14.05
C ASN A 121 9.24 9.36 -12.82
N GLY A 122 9.24 8.52 -11.78
CA GLY A 122 9.95 8.78 -10.53
C GLY A 122 9.20 9.70 -9.57
N ALA A 123 7.91 9.98 -9.78
CA ALA A 123 7.11 10.71 -8.81
C ALA A 123 6.82 9.83 -7.58
N LEU A 124 7.04 10.39 -6.40
CA LEU A 124 6.85 9.71 -5.12
C LEU A 124 5.42 9.88 -4.64
N THR A 125 4.67 8.80 -4.51
CA THR A 125 3.39 8.79 -3.80
C THR A 125 3.60 8.35 -2.37
N VAL A 126 3.11 9.16 -1.42
CA VAL A 126 2.95 8.79 -0.01
C VAL A 126 1.45 8.72 0.28
N GLU A 127 0.95 7.52 0.56
CA GLU A 127 -0.48 7.29 0.76
C GLU A 127 -1.07 8.24 1.81
N SER A 128 -2.27 8.78 1.55
CA SER A 128 -2.95 9.81 2.36
C SER A 128 -2.36 11.23 2.32
N PHE A 129 -1.15 11.43 1.81
CA PHE A 129 -0.54 12.77 1.68
C PHE A 129 -0.50 13.28 0.25
N GLY A 130 -0.26 12.40 -0.72
CA GLY A 130 -0.32 12.74 -2.14
C GLY A 130 0.87 12.24 -2.95
N THR A 131 0.99 12.76 -4.16
CA THR A 131 2.07 12.46 -5.11
C THR A 131 2.92 13.69 -5.33
N PHE A 132 4.24 13.52 -5.22
CA PHE A 132 5.25 14.58 -5.26
C PHE A 132 6.27 14.30 -6.36
N THR A 133 6.73 15.35 -7.02
CA THR A 133 7.81 15.31 -8.01
C THR A 133 9.08 15.82 -7.38
N LYS A 134 10.22 15.18 -7.68
CA LYS A 134 11.51 15.59 -7.16
C LYS A 134 11.87 16.98 -7.70
N LEU A 135 12.34 17.86 -6.82
CA LEU A 135 12.96 19.12 -7.24
C LEU A 135 14.39 18.83 -7.67
N ASP A 136 14.81 19.42 -8.78
CA ASP A 136 16.21 19.36 -9.18
C ASP A 136 17.04 20.26 -8.24
N GLU A 137 18.28 19.87 -7.91
CA GLU A 137 19.19 20.67 -7.06
C GLU A 137 19.45 22.09 -7.62
N THR A 138 19.06 22.37 -8.87
CA THR A 138 19.16 23.69 -9.50
C THR A 138 17.94 24.60 -9.30
N ASP A 139 16.88 24.12 -8.65
CA ASP A 139 15.63 24.86 -8.44
C ASP A 139 15.57 25.62 -7.10
N GLU A 140 16.72 25.80 -6.42
CA GLU A 140 16.84 26.78 -5.34
C GLU A 140 16.69 28.21 -5.91
N TYR A 141 15.62 28.89 -5.50
CA TYR A 141 15.33 30.30 -5.80
C TYR A 141 16.20 31.27 -5.00
#